data_AF-A0A4R4DRB7-F1
#
_entry.id   AF-A0A4R4DRB7-F1
#
_cell.length_a   1.000
_cell.length_b   1.000
_cell.length_c   1.000
_cell.angle_alpha   90.00
_cell.angle_beta   90.00
_cell.angle_gamma   90.00
#
_symmetry.space_group_name_H-M   'P 1'
#
loop_
_entity.id
_entity.type
_entity.pdbx_description
1 polymer ?
#
loop_
_entity_poly.entity_id
_entity_poly.type
_entity_poly.pdbx_seq_one_letter_code
_entity_poly.pdbx_strand_id
1 'polypeptide(L)'
;MSDGTNPMRWNCAIRGCFNQLRRPKIEHFAACFPGRIAMSDIDATVEVNGHFVFLEMKGHQGDIPRGQRIYFERLTRLSARISLLILCGDAETMQCEAIRWIYNGQLSDWQPATFEDVVGLLNKFANWAQVQGAAA
;
A
#
# COMPACT_ATOMS: atom_id res chain seq x y z
N MET A 1 20.47 -5.39 -9.26
CA MET A 1 19.10 -4.83 -9.27
C MET A 1 19.24 -3.42 -8.74
N SER A 2 18.67 -2.40 -9.40
CA SER A 2 18.67 -1.04 -8.83
C SER A 2 17.58 -0.96 -7.76
N ASP A 3 17.91 -0.41 -6.59
CA ASP A 3 17.02 -0.30 -5.41
C ASP A 3 15.87 0.73 -5.59
N GLY A 4 15.36 0.87 -6.81
CA GLY A 4 14.40 1.91 -7.21
C GLY A 4 15.01 3.32 -7.19
N THR A 5 14.18 4.33 -7.45
CA THR A 5 14.59 5.76 -7.44
C THR A 5 14.43 6.43 -6.08
N ASN A 6 13.72 5.80 -5.13
CA ASN A 6 13.46 6.34 -3.80
C ASN A 6 13.48 5.28 -2.68
N PRO A 7 14.61 4.59 -2.46
CA PRO A 7 14.74 3.65 -1.36
C PRO A 7 14.71 4.35 0.01
N MET A 8 14.43 3.58 1.07
CA MET A 8 14.56 4.06 2.44
C MET A 8 16.02 4.49 2.70
N ARG A 9 16.24 5.78 2.94
CA ARG A 9 17.58 6.35 3.16
C ARG A 9 18.10 6.16 4.59
N TRP A 10 17.28 5.63 5.49
CA TRP A 10 17.68 5.41 6.88
C TRP A 10 18.48 4.11 7.02
N ASN A 11 19.73 4.21 7.44
CA ASN A 11 20.57 3.04 7.72
C ASN A 11 20.52 2.69 9.21
N CYS A 12 19.85 1.59 9.55
CA CYS A 12 19.73 1.14 10.94
C CYS A 12 21.06 0.70 11.57
N ALA A 13 22.01 0.18 10.78
CA ALA A 13 23.30 -0.28 11.29
C ALA A 13 24.18 0.88 11.80
N ILE A 14 24.05 2.06 11.19
CA ILE A 14 24.84 3.25 11.57
C ILE A 14 24.05 4.16 12.53
N ARG A 15 22.73 4.27 12.34
CA ARG A 15 21.90 5.29 13.01
C ARG A 15 20.94 4.73 14.06
N GLY A 16 20.93 3.42 14.28
CA GLY A 16 19.98 2.73 15.16
C GLY A 16 18.61 2.49 14.52
N CYS A 17 17.72 1.82 15.26
CA CYS A 17 16.42 1.39 14.75
C CYS A 17 15.51 2.57 14.36
N PHE A 18 15.07 2.62 13.09
CA PHE A 18 14.15 3.63 12.58
C PHE A 18 12.86 3.72 13.41
N ASN A 19 12.27 2.57 13.71
CA ASN A 19 10.98 2.51 14.41
C ASN A 19 11.04 3.11 15.82
N GLN A 20 12.19 3.02 16.49
CA GLN A 20 12.38 3.62 17.80
C GLN A 20 12.71 5.12 17.70
N LEU A 21 13.62 5.48 16.80
CA LEU A 21 14.23 6.81 16.81
C LEU A 21 13.51 7.82 15.92
N ARG A 22 12.88 7.38 14.83
CA ARG A 22 12.45 8.28 13.73
C ARG A 22 11.05 8.05 13.19
N ARG A 23 10.42 6.90 13.43
CA ARG A 23 9.02 6.70 13.06
C ARG A 23 8.19 7.87 13.60
N PRO A 24 7.40 8.56 12.76
CA PRO A 24 6.49 9.59 13.21
C PRO A 24 5.50 9.01 14.23
N LYS A 25 5.32 9.71 15.35
CA LYS A 25 4.41 9.28 16.42
C LYS A 25 3.02 9.83 16.11
N ILE A 26 2.43 9.34 15.02
CA ILE A 26 1.15 9.84 14.49
C ILE A 26 -0.01 9.67 15.48
N GLU A 27 0.14 8.77 16.46
CA GLU A 27 -0.78 8.57 17.58
C GLU A 27 -0.98 9.83 18.44
N HIS A 28 -0.02 10.76 18.45
CA HIS A 28 -0.17 12.04 19.15
C HIS A 28 -1.27 12.90 18.55
N PHE A 29 -1.65 12.67 17.28
CA PHE A 29 -2.74 13.38 16.62
C PHE A 29 -4.10 12.71 16.80
N ALA A 30 -4.21 11.58 17.52
CA ALA A 30 -5.47 10.86 17.67
C ALA A 30 -6.59 11.74 18.27
N ALA A 31 -6.25 12.62 19.23
CA ALA A 31 -7.19 13.54 19.84
C ALA A 31 -7.72 14.64 18.89
N CYS A 32 -7.09 14.85 17.73
CA CYS A 32 -7.53 15.81 16.73
C CYS A 32 -8.71 15.32 15.89
N PHE A 33 -9.04 14.03 15.95
CA PHE A 33 -10.05 13.41 15.10
C PHE A 33 -11.27 12.95 15.89
N PRO A 34 -12.47 12.99 15.29
CA PRO A 34 -13.69 12.60 15.99
C PRO A 34 -13.77 11.09 16.26
N GLY A 35 -14.31 10.73 17.43
CA GLY A 35 -14.58 9.34 17.79
C GLY A 35 -13.30 8.56 18.14
N ARG A 36 -13.21 7.30 17.69
CA ARG A 36 -12.07 6.40 17.92
C ARG A 36 -11.31 6.15 16.62
N ILE A 37 -10.94 7.22 15.92
CA ILE A 37 -10.14 7.15 14.71
C ILE A 37 -8.76 7.76 14.94
N ALA A 38 -7.76 7.23 14.26
CA ALA A 38 -6.40 7.72 14.27
C ALA A 38 -5.85 7.70 12.83
N MET A 39 -4.76 8.42 12.60
CA MET A 39 -4.04 8.31 11.33
C MET A 39 -3.56 6.86 11.12
N SER A 40 -3.62 6.38 9.87
CA SER A 40 -3.05 5.10 9.46
C SER A 40 -1.75 5.33 8.70
N ASP A 41 -0.76 4.51 8.98
CA ASP A 41 0.39 4.35 8.07
C ASP A 41 -0.06 3.57 6.81
N ILE A 42 0.69 3.75 5.73
CA ILE A 42 0.55 3.04 4.45
C ILE A 42 1.96 2.63 4.03
N ASP A 43 2.14 1.38 3.59
CA ASP A 43 3.47 0.86 3.28
C ASP A 43 4.06 1.49 2.01
N ALA A 44 3.28 1.60 0.94
CA ALA A 44 3.70 2.31 -0.26
C ALA A 44 2.52 2.88 -1.05
N THR A 45 2.83 3.89 -1.87
CA THR A 45 1.91 4.43 -2.87
C THR A 45 2.69 4.90 -4.08
N VAL A 46 2.09 4.77 -5.26
CA VAL A 46 2.60 5.36 -6.51
C VAL A 46 1.46 6.07 -7.23
N GLU A 47 1.82 7.12 -7.96
CA GLU A 47 0.93 7.86 -8.84
C GLU A 47 1.51 7.82 -10.26
N VAL A 48 0.64 7.56 -11.25
CA VAL A 48 0.96 7.62 -12.67
C VAL A 48 -0.20 8.30 -13.39
N ASN A 49 0.02 9.50 -13.91
CA ASN A 49 -0.95 10.29 -14.69
C ASN A 49 -2.35 10.44 -14.04
N GLY A 50 -2.38 10.71 -12.74
CA GLY A 50 -3.58 10.88 -11.93
C GLY A 50 -4.22 9.57 -11.46
N HIS A 51 -3.58 8.43 -11.69
CA HIS A 51 -4.00 7.11 -11.20
C HIS A 51 -3.08 6.62 -10.07
N PHE A 52 -3.67 6.11 -9.01
CA PHE A 52 -2.99 5.76 -7.77
C PHE A 52 -3.12 4.27 -7.47
N VAL A 53 -2.00 3.66 -7.09
CA VAL A 53 -1.98 2.35 -6.43
C VAL A 53 -1.35 2.50 -5.06
N PHE A 54 -2.13 2.16 -4.04
CA PHE A 54 -1.66 1.98 -2.68
C PHE A 54 -1.30 0.52 -2.46
N LEU A 55 -0.25 0.25 -1.69
CA LEU A 55 0.16 -1.10 -1.30
C LEU A 55 0.19 -1.19 0.22
N GLU A 56 -0.40 -2.27 0.72
CA GLU A 56 -0.35 -2.69 2.12
C GLU A 56 0.13 -4.14 2.16
N MET A 57 1.21 -4.43 2.89
CA MET A 57 1.74 -5.77 3.07
C MET A 57 1.31 -6.38 4.41
N LYS A 58 0.92 -7.66 4.39
CA LYS A 58 0.52 -8.43 5.57
C LYS A 58 1.30 -9.73 5.64
N GLY A 59 1.63 -10.15 6.85
CA GLY A 59 2.35 -11.41 7.10
C GLY A 59 1.50 -12.68 7.02
N HIS A 60 0.18 -12.56 6.84
CA HIS A 60 -0.73 -13.70 6.72
C HIS A 60 -2.03 -13.28 6.03
N GLN A 61 -2.72 -14.26 5.43
CA GLN A 61 -4.06 -14.08 4.90
C GLN A 61 -5.05 -13.95 6.05
N GLY A 62 -5.39 -12.71 6.39
CA GLY A 62 -6.32 -12.40 7.47
C GLY A 62 -7.23 -11.24 7.12
N ASP A 63 -8.20 -11.01 7.99
CA ASP A 63 -9.02 -9.81 7.90
C ASP A 63 -8.18 -8.56 8.20
N ILE A 64 -8.40 -7.54 7.38
CA ILE A 64 -7.87 -6.20 7.66
C ILE A 64 -8.58 -5.69 8.92
N PRO A 65 -7.86 -5.12 9.90
CA PRO A 65 -8.48 -4.49 11.05
C PRO A 65 -9.60 -3.54 10.60
N ARG A 66 -10.76 -3.61 11.26
CA ARG A 66 -12.00 -2.94 10.81
C ARG A 66 -11.80 -1.46 10.46
N GLY A 67 -11.01 -0.72 11.24
CA GLY A 67 -10.72 0.69 10.97
C GLY A 67 -10.00 0.90 9.64
N GLN A 68 -8.95 0.12 9.38
CA GLN A 68 -8.18 0.17 8.15
C GLN A 68 -9.01 -0.31 6.95
N ARG A 69 -9.86 -1.34 7.13
CA ARG A 69 -10.83 -1.78 6.11
C ARG A 69 -11.77 -0.65 5.68
N ILE A 70 -12.41 0.01 6.65
CA ILE A 70 -13.33 1.13 6.37
C ILE A 70 -12.59 2.28 5.66
N TYR A 71 -11.37 2.59 6.09
CA TYR A 71 -10.56 3.62 5.46
C TYR A 71 -10.31 3.31 3.98
N PHE A 72 -9.80 2.12 3.66
CA PHE A 72 -9.46 1.73 2.29
C PHE A 72 -10.70 1.58 1.39
N GLU A 73 -11.79 1.00 1.91
CA GLU A 73 -13.05 0.92 1.15
C GLU A 73 -13.61 2.30 0.83
N ARG A 74 -13.54 3.26 1.76
CA ARG A 74 -14.01 4.63 1.51
C ARG A 74 -13.08 5.39 0.57
N LEU A 75 -11.76 5.26 0.75
CA LEU A 75 -10.76 5.91 -0.08
C LEU A 75 -10.93 5.52 -1.56
N THR A 76 -10.98 4.22 -1.85
CA THR A 76 -11.12 3.70 -3.22
C THR A 76 -12.49 3.98 -3.84
N ARG A 77 -13.51 4.29 -3.04
CA ARG A 77 -14.84 4.72 -3.51
C ARG A 77 -14.87 6.19 -3.97
N LEU A 78 -13.92 7.02 -3.53
CA LEU A 78 -13.87 8.44 -3.92
C LEU A 78 -13.60 8.61 -5.42
N SER A 79 -12.87 7.68 -6.04
CA SER A 79 -12.52 7.75 -7.45
C SER A 79 -12.11 6.39 -7.99
N ALA A 80 -12.56 6.06 -9.20
CA ALA A 80 -12.09 4.91 -9.97
C ALA A 80 -10.59 4.99 -10.34
N ARG A 81 -9.93 6.12 -10.05
CA ARG A 81 -8.49 6.30 -10.22
C ARG A 81 -7.67 5.83 -9.02
N ILE A 82 -8.31 5.39 -7.93
CA ILE A 82 -7.63 4.96 -6.70
C ILE A 82 -7.88 3.48 -6.46
N SER A 83 -6.81 2.71 -6.47
CA SER A 83 -6.83 1.27 -6.17
C SER A 83 -5.91 0.96 -4.99
N LEU A 84 -6.26 -0.06 -4.22
CA LEU A 84 -5.42 -0.56 -3.14
C LEU A 84 -5.15 -2.05 -3.31
N LEU A 85 -3.87 -2.40 -3.36
CA LEU A 85 -3.36 -3.75 -3.41
C LEU A 85 -2.95 -4.19 -2.00
N ILE A 86 -3.45 -5.33 -1.57
CA ILE A 86 -3.02 -5.98 -0.33
C ILE A 86 -2.19 -7.19 -0.72
N LEU A 87 -0.95 -7.23 -0.28
CA LEU A 87 0.00 -8.30 -0.52
C LEU A 87 0.16 -9.13 0.76
N CYS A 88 -0.04 -10.43 0.66
CA CYS A 88 0.28 -11.39 1.72
C CYS A 88 1.62 -12.05 1.42
N GLY A 89 2.54 -11.99 2.38
CA GLY A 89 3.86 -12.58 2.22
C GLY A 89 4.83 -12.19 3.34
N ASP A 90 6.10 -12.45 3.11
CA ASP A 90 7.18 -12.20 4.05
C ASP A 90 7.99 -10.96 3.60
N ALA A 91 8.01 -9.94 4.45
CA ALA A 91 8.66 -8.67 4.13
C ALA A 91 10.20 -8.71 4.22
N GLU A 92 10.75 -9.71 4.90
CA GLU A 92 12.20 -9.93 5.02
C GLU A 92 12.74 -10.58 3.73
N THR A 93 12.04 -11.60 3.23
CA THR A 93 12.45 -12.34 2.02
C THR A 93 11.83 -11.81 0.73
N MET A 94 10.84 -10.93 0.83
CA MET A 94 9.97 -10.49 -0.26
C MET A 94 9.20 -11.62 -0.95
N GLN A 95 9.07 -12.78 -0.30
CA GLN A 95 8.20 -13.84 -0.78
C GLN A 95 6.75 -13.36 -0.75
N CYS A 96 6.05 -13.52 -1.88
CA CYS A 96 4.62 -13.28 -1.98
C CYS A 96 3.87 -14.61 -2.07
N GLU A 97 2.73 -14.70 -1.39
CA GLU A 97 1.87 -15.88 -1.34
C GLU A 97 0.52 -15.63 -2.00
N ALA A 98 -0.05 -14.45 -1.75
CA ALA A 98 -1.36 -14.09 -2.25
C ALA A 98 -1.54 -12.57 -2.31
N ILE A 99 -2.49 -12.13 -3.12
CA ILE A 99 -2.94 -10.74 -3.18
C ILE A 99 -4.44 -10.64 -3.11
N ARG A 100 -4.93 -9.44 -2.79
CA ARG A 100 -6.32 -9.04 -3.06
C ARG A 100 -6.40 -7.54 -3.26
N TRP A 101 -7.49 -7.10 -3.87
CA TRP A 101 -7.70 -5.69 -4.19
C TRP A 101 -8.82 -5.10 -3.37
N ILE A 102 -8.69 -3.80 -3.09
CA ILE A 102 -9.83 -2.95 -2.81
C ILE A 102 -9.96 -1.97 -3.96
N TYR A 103 -11.09 -2.01 -4.65
CA TYR A 103 -11.40 -1.14 -5.78
C TYR A 103 -12.86 -0.70 -5.72
N ASN A 104 -13.13 0.58 -5.93
CA ASN A 104 -14.47 1.16 -5.83
C ASN A 104 -15.19 0.80 -4.50
N GLY A 105 -14.44 0.69 -3.42
CA GLY A 105 -14.94 0.28 -2.11
C GLY A 105 -15.39 -1.16 -1.98
N GLN A 106 -15.00 -2.04 -2.91
CA GLN A 106 -15.23 -3.48 -2.86
C GLN A 106 -13.91 -4.20 -2.60
N LEU A 107 -13.92 -5.09 -1.62
CA LEU A 107 -12.80 -5.96 -1.26
C LEU A 107 -12.95 -7.29 -2.01
N SER A 108 -11.94 -7.70 -2.77
CA SER A 108 -11.92 -8.99 -3.45
C SER A 108 -11.48 -10.12 -2.53
N ASP A 109 -11.76 -11.36 -2.95
CA ASP A 109 -11.16 -12.54 -2.34
C ASP A 109 -9.64 -12.57 -2.55
N TRP A 110 -8.96 -13.34 -1.70
CA TRP A 110 -7.55 -13.66 -1.87
C TRP A 110 -7.33 -14.50 -3.13
N GLN A 111 -6.29 -14.15 -3.88
CA GLN A 111 -5.82 -14.87 -5.06
C GLN A 111 -4.36 -15.23 -4.85
N PRO A 112 -3.94 -16.49 -5.05
CA PRO A 112 -2.53 -16.86 -5.03
C PRO A 112 -1.72 -16.01 -5.99
N ALA A 113 -0.54 -15.56 -5.57
CA ALA A 113 0.35 -14.74 -6.40
C ALA A 113 1.80 -14.84 -5.93
N THR A 114 2.71 -14.87 -6.89
CA THR A 114 4.16 -14.78 -6.67
C THR A 114 4.63 -13.32 -6.70
N PHE A 115 5.90 -13.08 -6.35
CA PHE A 115 6.50 -11.75 -6.46
C PHE A 115 6.49 -11.26 -7.92
N GLU A 116 6.80 -12.16 -8.86
CA GLU A 116 6.80 -11.90 -10.30
C GLU A 116 5.40 -11.54 -10.82
N ASP A 117 4.35 -12.18 -10.30
CA ASP A 117 2.96 -11.85 -10.64
C ASP A 117 2.62 -10.42 -10.22
N VAL A 118 3.04 -10.01 -9.01
CA VAL A 118 2.85 -8.65 -8.50
C VAL A 118 3.59 -7.64 -9.36
N VAL A 119 4.85 -7.89 -9.70
CA VAL A 119 5.63 -7.06 -10.63
C VAL A 119 4.91 -6.93 -11.98
N GLY A 120 4.41 -8.04 -12.52
CA GLY A 120 3.64 -8.06 -13.75
C GLY A 120 2.36 -7.22 -13.69
N LEU A 121 1.62 -7.29 -12.59
CA LEU A 121 0.41 -6.49 -12.35
C LEU A 121 0.72 -4.99 -12.26
N LEU A 122 1.76 -4.61 -11.52
CA LEU A 122 2.16 -3.21 -11.37
C LEU A 122 2.69 -2.63 -12.69
N ASN A 123 3.42 -3.41 -13.48
CA ASN A 123 3.85 -3.00 -14.83
C ASN A 123 2.65 -2.80 -15.77
N LYS A 124 1.66 -3.70 -15.74
CA LYS A 124 0.41 -3.54 -16.51
C LYS A 124 -0.34 -2.28 -16.09
N PHE A 125 -0.46 -2.02 -14.78
CA PHE A 125 -1.05 -0.79 -14.25
C PHE A 125 -0.31 0.45 -14.76
N ALA A 126 1.02 0.50 -14.60
CA ALA A 126 1.81 1.66 -14.99
C ALA A 126 1.70 1.96 -16.49
N ASN A 127 1.82 0.93 -17.34
CA ASN A 127 1.68 1.08 -18.79
C ASN A 127 0.28 1.57 -19.18
N TRP A 128 -0.76 0.99 -18.59
CA TRP A 128 -2.13 1.42 -18.84
C TRP A 128 -2.36 2.88 -18.41
N ALA A 129 -1.92 3.24 -17.20
CA ALA A 129 -2.08 4.58 -16.64
C ALA A 129 -1.31 5.64 -17.44
N GLN A 130 -0.13 5.30 -17.96
CA GLN A 130 0.62 6.17 -18.86
C GLN A 130 -0.21 6.57 -20.10
N VAL A 131 -0.89 5.59 -20.72
CA VAL A 131 -1.73 5.83 -21.90
C VAL A 131 -2.95 6.70 -21.56
N GLN A 132 -3.52 6.59 -20.36
CA GLN A 132 -4.67 7.43 -19.96
C GLN A 132 -4.31 8.93 -19.90
N GLY A 133 -3.11 9.26 -19.44
CA GLY A 133 -2.65 10.66 -19.39
C GLY A 133 -2.35 11.28 -20.76
N ALA A 134 -2.08 10.46 -21.79
CA ALA A 134 -1.89 10.94 -23.16
C ALA A 134 -3.22 11.30 -23.85
N ALA A 135 -4.35 10.89 -23.28
CA ALA A 135 -5.70 11.14 -23.79
C ALA A 135 -6.43 12.29 -23.08
N ALA A 136 -5.76 12.98 -22.15
CA ALA A 136 -6.31 14.07 -21.32
C ALA A 136 -5.91 15.47 -21.84
#